data_AF-A0A3C0BPA7-F1
#
_entry.id   AF-A0A3C0BPA7-F1
#
_cell.length_a   1.000
_cell.length_b   1.000
_cell.length_c   1.000
_cell.angle_alpha   90.00
_cell.angle_beta   90.00
_cell.angle_gamma   90.00
#
_symmetry.space_group_name_H-M   'P 1'
#
loop_
_entity.id
_entity.type
_entity.pdbx_description
1 polymer ?
#
loop_
_entity_poly.entity_id
_entity_poly.type
_entity_poly.pdbx_seq_one_letter_code
_entity_poly.pdbx_strand_id
1 'polypeptide(L)'
;AFQLVAPLLILSGITAQIRVADAALDRYDALRESTLIDDGGKDIVLPRYDIEFSSVRFGYERKDVLKDISFTVPERSMTALVGKSGCGKSTIVNLIARFWDVRSGSIKIGGVDVR
;
A
#
# COMPACT_ATOMS: atom_id res chain seq x y z
N ALA A 1 54.86 -7.39 -23.83
CA ALA A 1 54.24 -8.06 -22.67
C ALA A 1 53.26 -7.18 -21.86
N PHE A 2 53.06 -5.89 -22.16
CA PHE A 2 52.19 -4.98 -21.38
C PHE A 2 50.76 -4.75 -21.95
N GLN A 3 50.43 -5.32 -23.10
CA GLN A 3 49.17 -5.00 -23.81
C GLN A 3 47.88 -5.53 -23.13
N LEU A 4 48.00 -6.45 -22.17
CA LEU A 4 46.84 -7.05 -21.49
C LEU A 4 46.42 -6.30 -20.22
N VAL A 5 47.26 -5.42 -19.66
CA VAL A 5 46.97 -4.73 -18.40
C VAL A 5 45.82 -3.73 -18.55
N ALA A 6 45.82 -2.94 -19.63
CA ALA A 6 44.79 -1.94 -19.87
C ALA A 6 43.38 -2.55 -20.12
N PRO A 7 43.21 -3.59 -20.96
CA PRO A 7 41.93 -4.30 -21.08
C PRO A 7 41.43 -4.89 -19.76
N LEU A 8 42.34 -5.43 -18.94
CA LEU A 8 41.99 -6.03 -17.64
C LEU A 8 41.48 -4.98 -16.65
N LEU A 9 42.09 -3.79 -16.62
CA LEU A 9 41.66 -2.66 -15.78
C LEU A 9 40.33 -2.06 -16.23
N ILE A 10 40.04 -2.06 -17.54
CA ILE A 10 38.72 -1.64 -18.05
C ILE A 10 37.65 -2.65 -17.63
N LEU A 11 37.92 -3.95 -17.77
CA LEU A 11 37.01 -5.02 -17.34
C LEU A 11 36.73 -4.99 -15.83
N SER A 12 37.74 -4.69 -15.01
CA SER A 12 37.55 -4.57 -13.56
C SER A 12 36.65 -3.37 -13.20
N GLY A 13 36.74 -2.26 -13.93
CA GLY A 13 35.84 -1.11 -13.78
C GLY A 13 34.39 -1.40 -14.18
N ILE A 14 34.18 -2.20 -15.24
CA ILE A 14 32.84 -2.57 -15.73
C ILE A 14 32.12 -3.50 -14.75
N THR A 15 32.84 -4.32 -13.98
CA THR A 15 32.24 -5.26 -13.02
C THR A 15 31.36 -4.54 -11.97
N ALA A 16 31.77 -3.34 -11.54
CA ALA A 16 30.95 -2.54 -10.63
C ALA A 16 29.66 -2.04 -11.31
N GLN A 17 29.73 -1.63 -12.58
CA GLN A 17 28.58 -1.17 -13.34
C GLN A 17 27.58 -2.30 -13.62
N ILE A 18 28.06 -3.50 -13.93
CA ILE A 18 27.21 -4.69 -14.11
C ILE A 18 26.39 -4.96 -12.84
N ARG A 19 27.02 -4.94 -11.66
CA ARG A 19 26.30 -5.15 -10.39
C ARG A 19 25.23 -4.10 -10.11
N VAL A 20 25.48 -2.84 -10.48
CA VAL A 20 24.49 -1.77 -10.33
C VAL A 20 23.32 -1.96 -11.30
N ALA A 21 23.61 -2.36 -12.55
CA ALA A 21 22.58 -2.67 -13.53
C ALA A 21 21.71 -3.84 -13.08
N ASP A 22 22.33 -4.91 -12.58
CA ASP A 22 21.63 -6.10 -12.08
C ASP A 22 20.67 -5.74 -10.93
N ALA A 23 21.14 -5.00 -9.92
CA ALA A 23 20.29 -4.53 -8.83
C ALA A 23 19.17 -3.56 -9.27
N ALA A 24 19.34 -2.88 -10.41
CA ALA A 24 18.29 -2.04 -10.97
C ALA A 24 17.24 -2.87 -11.72
N LEU A 25 17.66 -3.93 -12.42
CA LEU A 25 16.77 -4.90 -13.05
C LEU A 25 15.95 -5.66 -12.01
N ASP A 26 16.56 -6.11 -10.91
CA ASP A 26 15.85 -6.75 -9.80
C ASP A 26 14.71 -5.86 -9.25
N ARG A 27 14.96 -4.55 -9.09
CA ARG A 27 13.93 -3.60 -8.65
C ARG A 27 12.86 -3.36 -9.71
N TYR A 28 13.24 -3.37 -10.99
CA TYR A 28 12.31 -3.23 -12.09
C TYR A 28 11.35 -4.43 -12.15
N ASP A 29 11.87 -5.64 -12.06
CA ASP A 29 11.06 -6.86 -12.08
C ASP A 29 10.11 -6.91 -10.87
N ALA A 30 10.59 -6.54 -9.68
CA ALA A 30 9.74 -6.42 -8.49
C ALA A 30 8.60 -5.41 -8.63
N LEU A 31 8.81 -4.30 -9.35
CA LEU A 31 7.75 -3.32 -9.64
C LEU A 31 6.79 -3.84 -10.70
N ARG A 32 7.30 -4.51 -11.73
CA ARG A 32 6.51 -5.07 -12.81
C ARG A 32 5.55 -6.16 -12.33
N GLU A 33 5.96 -6.96 -11.35
CA GLU A 33 5.15 -8.02 -10.76
C GLU A 33 4.25 -7.54 -9.61
N SER A 34 4.25 -6.24 -9.31
CA SER A 34 3.43 -5.71 -8.21
C SER A 34 1.93 -5.80 -8.54
N THR A 35 1.14 -6.26 -7.57
CA THR A 35 -0.31 -6.28 -7.67
C THR A 35 -0.87 -4.87 -7.49
N LEU A 36 -1.65 -4.38 -8.45
CA LEU A 36 -2.43 -3.16 -8.28
C LEU A 36 -3.59 -3.42 -7.31
N ILE A 37 -3.90 -2.44 -6.47
CA ILE A 37 -5.00 -2.53 -5.48
C ILE A 37 -6.36 -2.64 -6.18
N ASP A 38 -6.49 -2.02 -7.34
CA ASP A 38 -7.67 -2.07 -8.19
C ASP A 38 -7.24 -2.27 -9.66
N ASP A 39 -7.28 -3.52 -10.12
CA ASP A 39 -7.07 -3.87 -11.52
C ASP A 39 -8.40 -4.33 -12.13
N GLY A 40 -9.01 -3.45 -12.93
CA GLY A 40 -10.32 -3.71 -13.54
C GLY A 40 -11.54 -3.33 -12.68
N GLY A 41 -11.38 -2.31 -11.82
CA GLY A 41 -12.47 -1.72 -11.04
C GLY A 41 -13.71 -1.38 -11.86
N LYS A 42 -14.87 -1.50 -11.23
CA LYS A 42 -16.17 -1.23 -11.85
C LYS A 42 -16.90 -0.15 -11.07
N ASP A 43 -17.68 0.65 -11.78
CA ASP A 43 -18.61 1.56 -11.14
C ASP A 43 -19.71 0.75 -10.44
N ILE A 44 -19.83 0.95 -9.13
CA ILE A 44 -20.84 0.30 -8.29
C ILE A 44 -21.84 1.36 -7.83
N VAL A 45 -23.11 1.13 -8.14
CA VAL A 45 -24.20 1.94 -7.59
C VAL A 45 -24.50 1.45 -6.18
N LEU A 46 -24.25 2.29 -5.18
CA LEU A 46 -24.49 1.95 -3.78
C LEU A 46 -25.95 2.22 -3.39
N PRO A 47 -26.60 1.32 -2.64
CA PRO A 47 -27.97 1.51 -2.16
C PRO A 47 -28.07 2.50 -0.99
N ARG A 48 -26.99 2.67 -0.22
CA ARG A 48 -26.83 3.58 0.92
C ARG A 48 -25.38 4.07 1.00
N TYR A 49 -25.10 4.96 1.94
CA TYR A 49 -23.77 5.58 2.11
C TYR A 49 -23.26 5.53 3.56
N ASP A 50 -23.79 4.65 4.39
CA ASP A 50 -23.23 4.38 5.72
C ASP A 50 -21.89 3.67 5.59
N ILE A 51 -20.93 4.00 6.47
CA ILE A 51 -19.59 3.41 6.46
C ILE A 51 -19.45 2.49 7.67
N GLU A 52 -19.09 1.24 7.45
CA GLU A 52 -18.92 0.24 8.51
C GLU A 52 -17.47 -0.23 8.56
N PHE A 53 -16.86 -0.14 9.74
CA PHE A 53 -15.62 -0.82 10.08
C PHE A 53 -15.96 -2.03 10.95
N SER A 54 -15.50 -3.22 10.57
CA SER A 54 -15.74 -4.46 11.31
C SER A 54 -14.41 -5.17 11.60
N SER A 55 -13.98 -5.11 12.85
CA SER A 55 -12.75 -5.74 13.39
C SER A 55 -11.49 -5.45 12.56
N VAL A 56 -11.34 -4.19 12.16
CA VAL A 56 -10.27 -3.76 11.27
C VAL A 56 -8.92 -3.73 12.00
N ARG A 57 -7.94 -4.46 11.44
CA ARG A 57 -6.53 -4.36 11.82
C ARG A 57 -5.72 -3.87 10.63
N PHE A 58 -4.88 -2.85 10.85
CA PHE A 58 -4.07 -2.27 9.78
C PHE A 58 -2.75 -1.71 10.33
N GLY A 59 -1.72 -1.70 9.48
CA GLY A 59 -0.43 -1.10 9.79
C GLY A 59 0.42 -0.89 8.54
N TYR A 60 1.13 0.24 8.48
CA TYR A 60 2.14 0.50 7.44
C TYR A 60 3.36 -0.40 7.72
N GLU A 61 3.66 -1.30 6.78
CA GLU A 61 4.75 -2.30 6.88
C GLU A 61 4.65 -3.26 8.08
N ARG A 62 5.52 -3.14 9.09
CA ARG A 62 5.55 -4.01 10.27
C ARG A 62 4.91 -3.37 11.51
N LYS A 63 4.48 -2.11 11.43
CA LYS A 63 3.95 -1.37 12.59
C LYS A 63 2.43 -1.29 12.54
N ASP A 64 1.78 -1.89 13.53
CA ASP A 64 0.33 -1.81 13.69
C ASP A 64 -0.11 -0.39 14.07
N VAL A 65 -1.07 0.15 13.32
CA VAL A 65 -1.68 1.47 13.52
C VAL A 65 -3.10 1.35 14.06
N LEU A 66 -3.91 0.48 13.47
CA LEU A 66 -5.27 0.17 13.91
C LEU A 66 -5.33 -1.26 14.42
N LYS A 67 -5.92 -1.46 15.60
CA LYS A 67 -5.96 -2.75 16.29
C LYS A 67 -7.41 -3.07 16.66
N ASP A 68 -8.06 -3.88 15.82
CA ASP A 68 -9.43 -4.38 16.05
C ASP A 68 -10.44 -3.23 16.25
N ILE A 69 -10.52 -2.36 15.25
CA ILE A 69 -11.41 -1.21 15.27
C ILE A 69 -12.75 -1.57 14.62
N SER A 70 -13.84 -1.31 15.34
CA SER A 70 -15.21 -1.49 14.87
C SER A 70 -16.06 -0.27 15.19
N PHE A 71 -16.69 0.32 14.18
CA PHE A 71 -17.64 1.42 14.34
C PHE A 71 -18.45 1.60 13.05
N THR A 72 -19.55 2.33 13.15
CA THR A 72 -20.39 2.70 12.01
C THR A 72 -20.54 4.22 11.95
N VAL A 73 -20.40 4.78 10.76
CA VAL A 73 -20.75 6.17 10.43
C VAL A 73 -22.08 6.13 9.70
N PRO A 74 -23.19 6.59 10.33
CA PRO A 74 -24.48 6.61 9.67
C PRO A 74 -24.48 7.52 8.43
N GLU A 75 -25.24 7.14 7.41
CA GLU A 75 -25.45 8.01 6.25
C GLU A 75 -26.09 9.34 6.68
N ARG A 76 -25.78 10.42 5.96
CA ARG A 76 -26.30 11.78 6.23
C ARG A 76 -25.99 12.30 7.65
N SER A 77 -24.88 11.85 8.23
CA SER A 77 -24.42 12.28 9.56
C SER A 77 -22.99 12.82 9.52
N MET A 78 -22.59 13.51 10.59
CA MET A 78 -21.22 13.97 10.79
C MET A 78 -20.61 13.23 11.99
N THR A 79 -19.63 12.38 11.75
CA THR A 79 -18.86 11.70 12.79
C THR A 79 -17.49 12.36 12.94
N ALA A 80 -17.17 12.82 14.16
CA ALA A 80 -15.87 13.39 14.47
C ALA A 80 -14.93 12.31 15.05
N LEU A 81 -13.76 12.15 14.44
CA LEU A 81 -12.68 11.33 14.99
C LEU A 81 -11.73 12.20 15.82
N VAL A 82 -11.67 11.96 17.13
CA VAL A 82 -10.85 12.75 18.06
C VAL A 82 -9.77 11.89 18.71
N GLY A 83 -8.61 12.49 18.99
CA GLY A 83 -7.50 11.81 19.65
C GLY A 83 -6.15 12.47 19.38
N LYS A 84 -5.11 12.01 20.08
CA LYS A 84 -3.73 12.53 19.96
C LYS A 84 -3.16 12.38 18.54
N SER A 85 -2.16 13.18 18.19
CA SER A 85 -1.43 13.00 16.92
C SER A 85 -0.86 11.58 16.83
N GLY A 86 -0.92 10.98 15.64
CA GLY A 86 -0.40 9.62 15.38
C GLY A 86 -1.30 8.46 15.81
N CYS A 87 -2.51 8.69 16.34
CA CYS A 87 -3.41 7.61 16.77
C CYS A 87 -4.20 6.91 15.63
N GLY A 88 -3.89 7.17 14.36
CA GLY A 88 -4.53 6.49 13.22
C GLY A 88 -5.75 7.18 12.60
N LYS A 89 -6.09 8.43 12.98
CA LYS A 89 -7.25 9.16 12.41
C LYS A 89 -7.17 9.32 10.88
N SER A 90 -6.06 9.87 10.37
CA SER A 90 -5.87 10.03 8.93
C SER A 90 -5.79 8.68 8.21
N THR A 91 -5.30 7.65 8.91
CA THR A 91 -5.28 6.28 8.40
C THR A 91 -6.69 5.74 8.19
N ILE A 92 -7.62 5.95 9.13
CA ILE A 92 -9.03 5.58 8.97
C ILE A 92 -9.62 6.22 7.70
N VAL A 93 -9.39 7.52 7.50
CA VAL A 93 -9.88 8.25 6.31
C VAL A 93 -9.31 7.65 5.02
N ASN A 94 -8.02 7.37 5.00
CA ASN A 94 -7.35 6.78 3.83
C ASN A 94 -7.84 5.38 3.49
N LEU A 95 -8.22 4.58 4.51
CA LEU A 95 -8.76 3.24 4.30
C LEU A 95 -10.18 3.25 3.75
N ILE A 96 -11.00 4.27 4.07
CA ILE A 96 -12.33 4.47 3.46
C ILE A 96 -12.19 4.70 1.95
N ALA A 97 -11.17 5.45 1.54
CA ALA A 97 -10.84 5.70 0.13
C ALA A 97 -10.08 4.52 -0.53
N ARG A 98 -9.90 3.41 0.18
CA ARG A 98 -9.16 2.21 -0.27
C ARG A 98 -7.76 2.51 -0.82
N PHE A 99 -7.07 3.53 -0.29
CA PHE A 99 -5.65 3.77 -0.65
C PHE A 99 -4.72 2.65 -0.14
N TRP A 100 -5.19 1.88 0.84
CA TRP A 100 -4.53 0.66 1.31
C TRP A 100 -5.58 -0.39 1.66
N ASP A 101 -5.21 -1.65 1.50
CA ASP A 101 -5.97 -2.77 2.03
C ASP A 101 -5.68 -3.00 3.52
N VAL A 102 -6.72 -3.37 4.27
CA VAL A 102 -6.58 -3.78 5.67
C VAL A 102 -5.78 -5.10 5.78
N ARG A 103 -5.30 -5.47 6.97
CA ARG A 103 -4.71 -6.82 7.15
C ARG A 103 -5.78 -7.85 7.49
N SER A 104 -6.78 -7.44 8.26
CA SER A 104 -7.94 -8.25 8.62
C SER A 104 -9.14 -7.35 8.90
N GLY A 105 -10.32 -7.95 8.90
CA GLY A 105 -11.59 -7.24 8.99
C GLY A 105 -12.07 -6.74 7.63
N SER A 106 -13.11 -5.93 7.65
CA SER A 106 -13.73 -5.34 6.46
C SER A 106 -14.08 -3.87 6.68
N ILE A 107 -14.05 -3.11 5.60
CA ILE A 107 -14.59 -1.75 5.54
C ILE A 107 -15.65 -1.74 4.44
N LYS A 108 -16.86 -1.30 4.75
CA LYS A 108 -17.97 -1.28 3.81
C LYS A 108 -18.54 0.11 3.66
N ILE A 109 -19.02 0.43 2.47
CA ILE A 109 -19.81 1.62 2.18
C ILE A 109 -21.15 1.16 1.61
N GLY A 110 -22.25 1.51 2.26
CA GLY A 110 -23.59 1.09 1.84
C GLY A 110 -23.80 -0.43 1.82
N GLY A 111 -23.02 -1.17 2.62
CA GLY A 111 -23.02 -2.63 2.66
C GLY A 111 -22.11 -3.33 1.64
N VAL A 112 -21.45 -2.59 0.74
CA VAL A 112 -20.48 -3.11 -0.23
C VAL A 112 -19.07 -2.97 0.35
N ASP A 113 -18.27 -4.03 0.32
CA ASP A 113 -16.87 -3.96 0.75
C ASP A 113 -16.08 -3.03 -0.18
N VAL A 114 -15.17 -2.26 0.39
CA VAL A 114 -14.30 -1.38 -0.41
C VAL A 114 -13.28 -2.16 -1.23
N ARG A 115 -13.09 -3.46 -0.93
CA ARG A 115 -12.24 -4.41 -1.67
C ARG A 115 -12.95 -5.05 -2.86
#